data_AF-A0A9D2GAV9-F1
#
_entry.id   AF-A0A9D2GAV9-F1
#
_cell.length_a   1.000
_cell.length_b   1.000
_cell.length_c   1.000
_cell.angle_alpha   90.00
_cell.angle_beta   90.00
_cell.angle_gamma   90.00
#
_symmetry.space_group_name_H-M   'P 1'
#
loop_
_entity.id
_entity.type
_entity.pdbx_description
1 polymer ?
#
loop_
_entity_poly.entity_id
_entity_poly.type
_entity_poly.pdbx_seq_one_letter_code
_entity_poly.pdbx_strand_id
1 'polypeptide(L)'
;MKKMWAEPRVQVQEFIPNEYVAACFKLACRRGSEGNSYPDDFWYGGERGGVSHSPIGTPDTCGDANANRVITSEGGTFQSVGEFNGEQGWLNGKMTHWIDKGQPGVIDPGDIIFWYTESGFGSNKRKWNHWGYVEQQDSSHPNHS
;
A
#
# COMPACT_ATOMS: atom_id res chain seq x y z
N MET A 1 57.54 -36.17 -16.64
CA MET A 1 56.10 -35.82 -16.54
C MET A 1 55.77 -34.80 -17.62
N LYS A 2 54.75 -35.05 -18.47
CA LYS A 2 54.32 -34.09 -19.50
C LYS A 2 53.38 -33.06 -18.86
N LYS A 3 53.63 -31.77 -19.08
CA LYS A 3 52.73 -30.69 -18.65
C LYS A 3 51.54 -30.64 -19.62
N MET A 4 50.32 -30.71 -19.10
CA MET A 4 49.11 -30.44 -19.86
C MET A 4 48.66 -29.01 -19.56
N TRP A 5 48.43 -28.24 -20.62
CA TRP A 5 47.87 -26.90 -20.52
C TRP A 5 46.35 -27.03 -20.70
N ALA A 6 45.59 -26.60 -19.70
CA ALA A 6 44.15 -26.50 -19.77
C ALA A 6 43.77 -25.02 -19.80
N GLU A 7 42.93 -24.63 -20.77
CA GLU A 7 42.40 -23.27 -20.83
C GLU A 7 41.44 -23.03 -19.66
N PRO A 8 41.55 -21.90 -18.95
CA PRO A 8 40.56 -21.54 -17.93
C PRO A 8 39.22 -21.26 -18.63
N ARG A 9 38.20 -22.07 -18.30
CA ARG A 9 36.82 -21.78 -18.70
C ARG A 9 36.16 -20.96 -17.61
N VAL A 10 35.80 -19.72 -17.92
CA VAL A 10 34.92 -18.92 -17.07
C VAL A 10 33.53 -19.53 -17.14
N GLN A 11 33.01 -19.97 -16.01
CA GLN A 11 31.59 -20.24 -15.87
C GLN A 11 30.89 -18.90 -15.68
N VAL A 12 30.10 -18.48 -16.67
CA VAL A 12 29.17 -17.38 -16.48
C VAL A 12 28.08 -17.90 -15.54
N GLN A 13 28.09 -17.44 -14.30
CA GLN A 13 26.93 -17.60 -13.43
C GLN A 13 25.79 -16.82 -14.08
N GLU A 14 24.78 -17.55 -14.52
CA GLU A 14 23.49 -16.98 -14.86
C GLU A 14 22.94 -16.35 -13.57
N PHE A 15 23.02 -15.04 -13.47
CA PHE A 15 22.30 -14.29 -12.45
C PHE A 15 20.83 -14.50 -12.74
N ILE A 16 20.20 -15.47 -12.07
CA ILE A 16 18.75 -15.48 -11.93
C ILE A 16 18.46 -14.26 -11.06
N PRO A 17 17.82 -13.20 -11.58
CA PRO A 17 17.43 -12.10 -10.72
C PRO A 17 16.47 -12.69 -9.71
N ASN A 18 16.87 -12.67 -8.44
CA ASN A 18 15.97 -12.94 -7.34
C ASN A 18 15.10 -11.69 -7.22
N GLU A 19 14.16 -11.53 -8.13
CA GLU A 19 13.35 -10.32 -8.29
C GLU A 19 12.25 -10.28 -7.23
N TYR A 20 12.64 -10.21 -5.96
CA TYR A 20 11.74 -9.89 -4.85
C TYR A 20 11.80 -8.37 -4.63
N VAL A 21 11.25 -7.64 -5.60
CA VAL A 21 11.17 -6.18 -5.51
C VAL A 21 10.11 -5.79 -4.49
N ALA A 22 10.29 -4.63 -3.84
CA ALA A 22 9.25 -3.97 -3.06
C ALA A 22 7.90 -4.04 -3.80
N ALA A 23 6.84 -4.41 -3.07
CA ALA A 23 5.51 -4.48 -3.66
C ALA A 23 4.76 -3.17 -3.42
N CYS A 24 4.05 -2.72 -4.45
CA CYS A 24 3.07 -1.67 -4.34
C CYS A 24 1.71 -2.31 -4.60
N PHE A 25 0.75 -2.08 -3.73
CA PHE A 25 -0.60 -2.62 -3.81
C PHE A 25 -1.60 -1.49 -3.96
N LYS A 26 -2.74 -1.80 -4.58
CA LYS A 26 -3.88 -0.90 -4.69
C LYS A 26 -4.87 -1.18 -3.56
N LEU A 27 -5.70 -0.21 -3.19
CA LEU A 27 -6.79 -0.41 -2.23
C LEU A 27 -7.81 0.71 -2.32
N ALA A 28 -9.09 0.42 -2.56
CA ALA A 28 -10.13 1.44 -2.43
C ALA A 28 -10.55 1.64 -0.97
N CYS A 29 -10.76 2.89 -0.54
CA CYS A 29 -11.42 3.19 0.72
C CYS A 29 -12.89 2.77 0.63
N ARG A 30 -13.31 1.89 1.54
CA ARG A 30 -14.66 1.37 1.63
C ARG A 30 -15.58 2.22 2.49
N ARG A 31 -15.03 3.15 3.27
CA ARG A 31 -15.77 4.02 4.21
C ARG A 31 -16.93 4.77 3.52
N GLY A 32 -16.74 5.25 2.28
CA GLY A 32 -17.77 6.00 1.55
C GLY A 32 -18.94 5.16 1.03
N SER A 33 -18.75 3.85 0.83
CA SER A 33 -19.81 2.94 0.35
C SER A 33 -20.39 2.05 1.45
N GLU A 34 -19.58 1.68 2.43
CA GLU A 34 -19.90 0.67 3.44
C GLU A 34 -19.93 1.25 4.85
N GLY A 35 -19.52 2.52 5.03
CA GLY A 35 -19.54 3.19 6.32
C GLY A 35 -18.43 2.74 7.27
N ASN A 36 -18.67 2.94 8.57
CA ASN A 36 -17.76 2.52 9.63
C ASN A 36 -18.28 1.25 10.31
N SER A 37 -17.77 0.09 9.90
CA SER A 37 -18.08 -1.21 10.51
C SER A 37 -17.06 -1.65 11.57
N TYR A 38 -16.07 -0.83 11.89
CA TYR A 38 -14.97 -1.20 12.78
C TYR A 38 -14.81 -0.22 13.97
N PRO A 39 -14.21 -0.65 15.09
CA PRO A 39 -13.98 0.22 16.24
C PRO A 39 -13.02 1.38 15.91
N ASP A 40 -13.29 2.58 16.44
CA ASP A 40 -12.46 3.77 16.20
C ASP A 40 -10.99 3.62 16.64
N ASP A 41 -10.70 2.70 17.56
CA ASP A 41 -9.34 2.38 18.01
C ASP A 41 -8.45 1.86 16.88
N PHE A 42 -9.04 1.32 15.80
CA PHE A 42 -8.29 0.85 14.63
C PHE A 42 -7.63 2.00 13.87
N TRP A 43 -7.98 3.26 14.16
CA TRP A 43 -7.42 4.48 13.57
C TRP A 43 -6.70 5.37 14.56
N TYR A 44 -6.43 4.90 15.78
CA TYR A 44 -5.98 5.74 16.90
C TYR A 44 -6.98 6.90 17.15
N GLY A 45 -8.28 6.58 17.13
CA GLY A 45 -9.38 7.49 17.40
C GLY A 45 -10.21 7.88 16.18
N GLY A 46 -11.39 8.44 16.44
CA GLY A 46 -12.39 8.79 15.44
C GLY A 46 -12.01 9.93 14.48
N GLU A 47 -12.90 10.17 13.52
CA GLU A 47 -12.78 11.22 12.51
C GLU A 47 -12.99 12.62 13.11
N ARG A 48 -12.45 13.64 12.45
CA ARG A 48 -12.54 15.04 12.93
C ARG A 48 -12.80 16.02 11.81
N GLY A 49 -13.68 16.98 12.08
CA GLY A 49 -13.89 18.15 11.24
C GLY A 49 -14.96 17.99 10.15
N GLY A 50 -15.98 17.15 10.40
CA GLY A 50 -17.14 17.02 9.52
C GLY A 50 -16.77 16.47 8.14
N VAL A 51 -16.00 15.38 8.13
CA VAL A 51 -15.44 14.80 6.91
C VAL A 51 -16.42 13.87 6.21
N SER A 52 -16.24 13.71 4.90
CA SER A 52 -16.97 12.77 4.05
C SER A 52 -16.01 11.94 3.22
N HIS A 53 -16.49 10.79 2.75
CA HIS A 53 -15.74 9.87 1.90
C HIS A 53 -16.47 9.67 0.58
N SER A 54 -15.71 9.57 -0.50
CA SER A 54 -16.25 9.23 -1.80
C SER A 54 -16.63 7.74 -1.85
N PRO A 55 -17.72 7.37 -2.55
CA PRO A 55 -18.03 5.97 -2.81
C PRO A 55 -16.92 5.25 -3.58
N ILE A 56 -16.83 3.94 -3.41
CA ILE A 56 -15.92 3.06 -4.17
C ILE A 56 -16.11 3.29 -5.68
N GLY A 57 -14.99 3.36 -6.40
CA GLY A 57 -14.95 3.58 -7.85
C GLY A 57 -15.03 5.05 -8.27
N THR A 58 -15.08 6.00 -7.34
CA THR A 58 -15.04 7.44 -7.64
C THR A 58 -13.61 7.85 -8.01
N PRO A 59 -13.30 8.21 -9.27
CA PRO A 59 -11.93 8.46 -9.73
C PRO A 59 -11.22 9.56 -8.95
N ASP A 60 -9.90 9.43 -8.78
CA ASP A 60 -9.04 10.44 -8.14
C ASP A 60 -9.47 10.83 -6.71
N THR A 61 -10.03 9.88 -5.96
CA THR A 61 -10.43 10.06 -4.56
C THR A 61 -10.05 8.85 -3.70
N CYS A 62 -10.31 8.92 -2.39
CA CYS A 62 -10.16 7.77 -1.49
C CYS A 62 -10.90 6.51 -1.99
N GLY A 63 -12.00 6.65 -2.73
CA GLY A 63 -12.77 5.53 -3.25
C GLY A 63 -12.17 4.84 -4.48
N ASP A 64 -11.15 5.40 -5.12
CA ASP A 64 -10.50 4.82 -6.30
C ASP A 64 -9.30 3.96 -5.89
N ALA A 65 -9.36 2.66 -6.19
CA ALA A 65 -8.26 1.75 -5.92
C ALA A 65 -6.95 2.16 -6.61
N ASN A 66 -7.01 2.83 -7.77
CA ASN A 66 -5.82 3.30 -8.49
C ASN A 66 -5.24 4.60 -7.91
N ALA A 67 -6.02 5.34 -7.14
CA ALA A 67 -5.57 6.56 -6.48
C ALA A 67 -4.90 6.28 -5.13
N ASN A 68 -5.00 5.06 -4.60
CA ASN A 68 -4.51 4.71 -3.28
C ASN A 68 -3.49 3.58 -3.37
N ARG A 69 -2.48 3.62 -2.51
CA ARG A 69 -1.45 2.58 -2.50
C ARG A 69 -0.93 2.23 -1.12
N VAL A 70 -0.55 0.97 -0.98
CA VAL A 70 0.29 0.47 0.13
C VAL A 70 1.60 -0.02 -0.44
N ILE A 71 2.72 0.45 0.10
CA ILE A 71 4.07 0.04 -0.31
C ILE A 71 4.66 -0.81 0.81
N THR A 72 5.28 -1.94 0.44
CA THR A 72 5.98 -2.85 1.35
C THR A 72 7.44 -3.03 0.96
N SER A 73 8.25 -3.52 1.90
CA SER A 73 9.64 -3.92 1.63
C SER A 73 9.68 -5.24 0.86
N GLU A 74 10.89 -5.61 0.41
CA GLU A 74 11.23 -7.01 0.18
C GLU A 74 10.91 -7.81 1.46
N GLY A 75 10.06 -8.83 1.35
CA GLY A 75 9.52 -9.56 2.50
C GLY A 75 8.18 -9.06 3.05
N GLY A 76 7.51 -8.12 2.38
CA GLY A 76 6.10 -7.83 2.65
C GLY A 76 5.80 -6.99 3.89
N THR A 77 6.84 -6.41 4.50
CA THR A 77 6.68 -5.52 5.66
C THR A 77 6.21 -4.14 5.21
N PHE A 78 5.20 -3.58 5.88
CA PHE A 78 4.69 -2.23 5.62
C PHE A 78 5.79 -1.16 5.57
N GLN A 79 5.76 -0.29 4.55
CA GLN A 79 6.62 0.89 4.45
C GLN A 79 5.80 2.18 4.47
N SER A 80 4.74 2.26 3.66
CA SER A 80 3.89 3.45 3.60
C SER A 80 2.50 3.16 3.04
N VAL A 81 1.56 4.05 3.32
CA VAL A 81 0.24 4.11 2.69
C VAL A 81 0.00 5.54 2.23
N GLY A 82 -0.55 5.71 1.02
CA GLY A 82 -0.79 7.01 0.43
C GLY A 82 -2.09 7.04 -0.35
N GLU A 83 -2.69 8.22 -0.38
CA GLU A 83 -3.92 8.52 -1.12
C GLU A 83 -3.64 9.66 -2.08
N PHE A 84 -4.04 9.53 -3.34
CA PHE A 84 -4.07 10.60 -4.31
C PHE A 84 -5.48 11.19 -4.36
N ASN A 85 -5.54 12.52 -4.31
CA ASN A 85 -6.76 13.28 -4.52
C ASN A 85 -6.55 14.23 -5.71
N GLY A 86 -7.50 14.27 -6.64
CA GLY A 86 -7.38 15.07 -7.86
C GLY A 86 -7.19 16.58 -7.63
N GLU A 87 -7.63 17.11 -6.48
CA GLU A 87 -7.48 18.53 -6.14
C GLU A 87 -6.24 18.80 -5.25
N GLN A 88 -5.89 17.85 -4.37
CA GLN A 88 -4.86 18.04 -3.34
C GLN A 88 -3.52 17.36 -3.67
N GLY A 89 -3.49 16.48 -4.68
CA GLY A 89 -2.36 15.63 -5.00
C GLY A 89 -2.18 14.48 -4.01
N TRP A 90 -0.93 14.02 -3.84
CA TRP A 90 -0.59 12.93 -2.94
C TRP A 90 -0.64 13.35 -1.47
N LEU A 91 -1.45 12.64 -0.71
CA LEU A 91 -1.61 12.72 0.73
C LEU A 91 -0.87 11.56 1.40
N ASN A 92 -0.02 11.88 2.37
CA ASN A 92 0.65 10.87 3.18
C ASN A 92 -0.32 10.29 4.20
N GLY A 93 -0.68 9.02 4.02
CA GLY A 93 -1.48 8.28 4.98
C GLY A 93 -0.62 7.71 6.10
N LYS A 94 -1.28 7.36 7.21
CA LYS A 94 -0.65 6.63 8.32
C LYS A 94 -1.45 5.38 8.58
N MET A 95 -0.83 4.22 8.35
CA MET A 95 -1.41 2.94 8.74
C MET A 95 -1.41 2.83 10.26
N THR A 96 -2.50 2.33 10.80
CA THR A 96 -2.73 2.24 12.25
C THR A 96 -3.09 0.82 12.68
N HIS A 97 -3.74 0.07 11.79
CA HIS A 97 -4.12 -1.31 12.04
C HIS A 97 -4.12 -2.11 10.73
N TRP A 98 -4.01 -3.42 10.87
CA TRP A 98 -4.01 -4.38 9.78
C TRP A 98 -4.66 -5.67 10.27
N ILE A 99 -5.62 -6.18 9.49
CA ILE A 99 -6.16 -7.53 9.65
C ILE A 99 -5.52 -8.40 8.58
N ASP A 100 -4.57 -9.22 9.03
CA ASP A 100 -3.89 -10.25 8.26
C ASP A 100 -4.88 -11.40 7.97
N LYS A 101 -5.14 -11.64 6.69
CA LYS A 101 -6.01 -12.71 6.18
C LYS A 101 -5.25 -13.68 5.28
N GLY A 102 -4.10 -13.27 4.77
CA GLY A 102 -3.26 -14.06 3.87
C GLY A 102 -2.12 -14.73 4.61
N GLN A 103 -0.90 -14.47 4.14
CA GLN A 103 0.30 -15.04 4.72
C GLN A 103 0.68 -14.36 6.04
N PRO A 104 0.85 -15.13 7.13
CA PRO A 104 1.16 -14.56 8.44
C PRO A 104 2.36 -13.62 8.42
N GLY A 105 2.14 -12.36 8.80
CA GLY A 105 3.18 -11.36 8.96
C GLY A 105 3.61 -10.65 7.67
N VAL A 106 2.90 -10.85 6.56
CA VAL A 106 3.14 -10.19 5.27
C VAL A 106 1.87 -9.51 4.78
N ILE A 107 1.97 -8.25 4.34
CA ILE A 107 0.85 -7.59 3.66
C ILE A 107 0.72 -8.17 2.25
N ASP A 108 -0.42 -8.78 1.96
CA ASP A 108 -0.72 -9.40 0.67
C ASP A 108 -2.19 -9.17 0.22
N PRO A 109 -2.55 -9.51 -1.03
CA PRO A 109 -3.91 -9.30 -1.53
C PRO A 109 -4.97 -10.04 -0.70
N GLY A 110 -6.00 -9.30 -0.28
CA GLY A 110 -7.11 -9.81 0.56
C GLY A 110 -7.08 -9.31 2.00
N ASP A 111 -5.91 -8.85 2.48
CA ASP A 111 -5.76 -8.20 3.77
C ASP A 111 -6.58 -6.92 3.90
N ILE A 112 -6.86 -6.50 5.14
CA ILE A 112 -7.53 -5.22 5.41
C ILE A 112 -6.56 -4.25 6.06
N ILE A 113 -6.35 -3.11 5.43
CA ILE A 113 -5.52 -2.04 5.95
C ILE A 113 -6.41 -0.92 6.48
N PHE A 114 -6.05 -0.40 7.65
CA PHE A 114 -6.67 0.76 8.28
C PHE A 114 -5.65 1.88 8.30
N TRP A 115 -6.02 3.02 7.70
CA TRP A 115 -5.16 4.19 7.67
C TRP A 115 -5.98 5.46 7.89
N TYR A 116 -5.30 6.56 8.23
CA TYR A 116 -5.91 7.87 8.21
C TYR A 116 -5.08 8.87 7.43
N THR A 117 -5.76 9.87 6.85
CA THR A 117 -5.15 11.08 6.30
C THR A 117 -5.57 12.28 7.14
N GLU A 118 -4.71 13.29 7.22
CA GLU A 118 -5.00 14.54 7.93
C GLU A 118 -4.73 15.74 7.02
N SER A 119 -5.49 16.81 7.22
CA SER A 119 -5.24 18.09 6.57
C SER A 119 -5.56 19.26 7.51
N GLY A 120 -5.09 20.44 7.14
CA GLY A 120 -5.25 21.66 7.94
C GLY A 120 -4.33 21.73 9.17
N PHE A 121 -4.44 22.85 9.89
CA PHE A 121 -3.61 23.17 11.05
C PHE A 121 -4.47 23.77 12.17
N GLY A 122 -3.99 23.65 13.41
CA GLY A 122 -4.67 24.23 14.58
C GLY A 122 -6.10 23.70 14.77
N SER A 123 -7.05 24.61 15.00
CA SER A 123 -8.47 24.28 15.19
C SER A 123 -9.18 23.75 13.93
N ASN A 124 -8.60 23.94 12.74
CA ASN A 124 -9.16 23.49 11.48
C ASN A 124 -8.63 22.11 11.05
N LYS A 125 -7.95 21.39 11.94
CA LYS A 125 -7.36 20.09 11.64
C LYS A 125 -8.47 19.08 11.34
N ARG A 126 -8.46 18.47 10.16
CA ARG A 126 -9.38 17.41 9.75
C ARG A 126 -8.67 16.06 9.75
N LYS A 127 -9.42 14.98 9.99
CA LYS A 127 -8.93 13.60 9.98
C LYS A 127 -9.98 12.72 9.33
N TRP A 128 -9.58 11.97 8.31
CA TRP A 128 -10.37 10.96 7.62
C TRP A 128 -9.86 9.59 8.01
N ASN A 129 -10.74 8.72 8.47
CA ASN A 129 -10.42 7.34 8.81
C ASN A 129 -10.84 6.43 7.65
N HIS A 130 -9.89 5.67 7.12
CA HIS A 130 -10.05 4.86 5.92
C HIS A 130 -9.81 3.39 6.20
N TRP A 131 -10.50 2.52 5.46
CA TRP A 131 -10.20 1.10 5.46
C TRP A 131 -10.48 0.52 4.08
N GLY A 132 -9.77 -0.52 3.69
CA GLY A 132 -9.88 -1.13 2.38
C GLY A 132 -9.17 -2.47 2.29
N TYR A 133 -9.54 -3.25 1.28
CA TYR A 133 -8.83 -4.49 0.97
C TYR A 133 -7.60 -4.20 0.14
N VAL A 134 -6.51 -4.89 0.44
CA VAL A 134 -5.31 -4.91 -0.40
C VAL A 134 -5.64 -5.65 -1.68
N GLU A 135 -5.40 -5.01 -2.81
CA GLU A 135 -5.60 -5.54 -4.15
C GLU A 135 -4.26 -5.65 -4.86
N GLN A 136 -4.08 -6.74 -5.62
CA GLN A 136 -2.87 -6.95 -6.40
C GLN A 136 -2.69 -5.79 -7.38
N GLN A 137 -1.50 -5.19 -7.40
CA GLN A 137 -1.16 -4.26 -8.47
C GLN A 137 -1.02 -5.04 -9.77
N ASP A 138 -1.52 -4.45 -10.85
CA ASP A 138 -1.36 -4.98 -12.20
C ASP A 138 0.09 -5.45 -12.42
N SER A 139 0.24 -6.73 -12.77
CA SER A 139 1.53 -7.35 -13.07
C SER A 139 2.32 -6.65 -14.18
N SER A 140 1.68 -5.77 -14.97
CA SER A 140 2.35 -4.97 -16.01
C SER A 140 3.07 -3.73 -15.48
N HIS A 141 2.92 -3.37 -14.20
CA HIS A 141 3.53 -2.19 -13.62
C HIS A 141 4.19 -2.46 -12.25
N PRO A 142 5.21 -3.35 -12.20
CA PRO A 142 6.07 -3.43 -11.04
C PRO A 142 6.89 -2.13 -10.95
N ASN A 143 6.59 -1.31 -9.95
CA ASN A 143 7.43 -0.19 -9.49
C ASN A 143 7.70 0.91 -10.53
N HIS A 144 6.83 1.91 -10.57
CA HIS A 144 7.24 3.22 -11.09
C HIS A 144 8.18 3.88 -10.06
N SER A 145 9.48 3.90 -10.40
CA SER A 145 10.52 4.70 -9.76
C SER A 145 10.28 6.20 -9.92
#